data_AF-A0A087UWL7-F1
#
_entry.id   AF-A0A087UWL7-F1
#
_cell.length_a   1.000
_cell.length_b   1.000
_cell.length_c   1.000
_cell.angle_alpha   90.00
_cell.angle_beta   90.00
_cell.angle_gamma   90.00
#
_symmetry.space_group_name_H-M   'P 1'
#
loop_
_entity.id
_entity.type
_entity.pdbx_description
1 polymer ?
#
loop_
_entity_poly.entity_id
_entity_poly.type
_entity_poly.pdbx_seq_one_letter_code
_entity_poly.pdbx_strand_id
1 'polypeptide(L)' 'MDIQKLDKEDKGPLNNTLNDLGGWPVLEGDSWNENSFNWIDTLIQLRRKGYSHDIFLKFVISPDHRNTS' A
#
# COMPACT_ATOMS: atom_id res chain seq x y z
N MET A 1 10.73 22.38 4.42
CA MET A 1 11.08 20.99 4.09
C MET A 1 12.48 20.73 4.62
N ASP A 2 12.68 19.65 5.36
CA ASP A 2 13.98 19.28 5.94
C ASP A 2 14.57 18.13 5.11
N ILE A 3 15.45 18.47 4.16
CA ILE A 3 16.03 17.51 3.21
C ILE A 3 17.12 16.66 3.87
N GLN A 4 17.84 17.20 4.84
CA GLN A 4 18.91 16.50 5.54
C GLN A 4 18.38 15.31 6.35
N LYS A 5 17.20 15.47 6.95
CA LYS A 5 16.51 14.38 7.63
C LYS A 5 16.08 13.27 6.66
N LEU A 6 15.56 13.64 5.49
CA LEU A 6 15.17 12.68 4.44
C LEU A 6 16.36 11.86 3.95
N ASP A 7 17.49 12.50 3.67
CA ASP A 7 18.72 11.81 3.24
C ASP A 7 19.28 10.88 4.32
N LYS A 8 19.12 11.25 5.60
CA LYS A 8 19.55 10.41 6.73
C LYS A 8 18.67 9.18 6.93
N GLU A 9 17.36 9.29 6.69
CA GLU A 9 16.40 8.18 6.82
C GLU A 9 16.45 7.22 5.61
N ASP A 10 16.99 7.68 4.46
CA ASP A 10 17.14 6.93 3.21
C ASP A 10 15.88 6.10 2.87
N LYS A 11 16.00 4.78 2.65
CA LYS A 11 14.88 3.89 2.28
C LYS A 11 14.21 3.24 3.49
N GLY A 12 14.69 3.48 4.71
CA GLY A 12 14.22 2.83 5.92
C GLY A 12 12.70 2.92 6.12
N PRO A 13 12.08 4.11 6.01
CA PRO A 13 10.64 4.27 6.15
C PRO A 13 9.82 3.50 5.10
N LEU A 14 10.30 3.47 3.85
CA LEU A 14 9.63 2.75 2.76
C LEU A 14 9.74 1.24 2.96
N ASN A 15 10.93 0.73 3.30
CA ASN A 15 11.16 -0.68 3.55
C ASN A 15 10.29 -1.19 4.72
N ASN A 16 10.18 -0.41 5.80
CA ASN A 16 9.29 -0.76 6.92
C ASN A 16 7.83 -0.82 6.48
N THR A 17 7.40 0.12 5.63
CA THR A 17 6.04 0.08 5.07
C THR A 17 5.81 -1.16 4.21
N LEU A 18 6.77 -1.53 3.35
CA LEU A 18 6.68 -2.73 2.52
C LEU A 18 6.61 -3.99 3.36
N ASN A 19 7.43 -4.09 4.42
CA ASN A 19 7.40 -5.20 5.36
C ASN A 19 6.02 -5.33 6.05
N ASP A 20 5.42 -4.22 6.48
CA ASP A 20 4.07 -4.21 7.07
C ASP A 20 3.01 -4.73 6.07
N LEU A 21 3.20 -4.47 4.77
CA LEU A 21 2.27 -4.87 3.70
C LEU A 21 2.45 -6.34 3.25
N GLY A 22 3.35 -7.10 3.87
CA GLY A 22 3.67 -8.48 3.51
C GLY A 22 4.85 -8.61 2.53
N GLY A 23 5.68 -7.57 2.42
CA GLY A 23 6.90 -7.58 1.62
C GLY A 23 6.70 -7.15 0.16
N TRP A 24 7.78 -7.25 -0.62
CA TRP A 24 7.78 -6.95 -2.04
C TRP A 24 8.54 -8.03 -2.84
N PRO A 25 7.86 -8.80 -3.70
CA PRO A 25 8.44 -9.99 -4.34
C PRO A 25 9.76 -9.73 -5.09
N VAL A 26 9.89 -8.62 -5.81
CA VAL A 26 11.11 -8.34 -6.58
C VAL A 26 12.29 -7.88 -5.72
N LEU A 27 12.05 -7.45 -4.48
CA LEU A 27 13.13 -7.10 -3.55
C LEU A 27 13.60 -8.31 -2.74
N GLU A 28 12.69 -9.24 -2.44
CA GLU A 28 12.94 -10.40 -1.59
C GLU A 28 13.26 -11.68 -2.38
N GLY A 29 12.83 -11.77 -3.64
CA GLY A 29 13.05 -12.94 -4.48
C GLY A 29 12.50 -14.21 -3.85
N ASP A 30 13.31 -15.28 -3.83
CA ASP A 30 12.92 -16.60 -3.33
C ASP A 30 12.57 -16.63 -1.83
N SER A 31 12.95 -15.61 -1.05
CA SER A 31 12.57 -15.55 0.36
C SER A 31 11.15 -15.01 0.59
N TRP A 32 10.51 -14.47 -0.44
CA TRP A 32 9.16 -13.93 -0.33
C TRP A 32 8.13 -15.06 -0.25
N ASN A 33 7.28 -15.04 0.78
CA ASN A 33 6.30 -16.10 0.99
C ASN A 33 4.97 -15.81 0.30
N GLU A 34 4.83 -16.30 -0.94
CA GLU A 34 3.61 -16.12 -1.75
C GLU A 34 2.35 -16.66 -1.06
N ASN A 35 2.47 -17.74 -0.29
CA ASN A 35 1.33 -18.38 0.38
C ASN A 35 0.74 -17.51 1.51
N SER A 36 1.52 -16.55 2.02
CA SER A 36 1.05 -15.61 3.04
C SER A 36 0.42 -14.34 2.47
N PHE A 37 0.50 -14.14 1.15
CA PHE A 37 0.02 -12.94 0.50
C PHE A 37 -1.48 -13.01 0.21
N ASN A 38 -2.21 -11.96 0.62
CA ASN A 38 -3.60 -11.76 0.27
C ASN A 38 -3.81 -10.35 -0.28
N TRP A 39 -4.11 -10.26 -1.57
CA TRP A 39 -4.27 -8.99 -2.26
C TRP A 39 -5.41 -8.13 -1.68
N ILE A 40 -6.48 -8.72 -1.15
CA ILE A 40 -7.60 -7.95 -0.54
C ILE A 40 -7.10 -7.27 0.74
N ASP A 41 -6.39 -8.01 1.59
CA ASP A 41 -5.82 -7.48 2.82
C ASP A 41 -4.79 -6.39 2.50
N THR A 42 -3.95 -6.59 1.48
CA THR A 42 -3.01 -5.57 1.00
C THR A 42 -3.72 -4.30 0.55
N LEU A 43 -4.81 -4.37 -0.24
CA LEU A 43 -5.58 -3.19 -0.64
C LEU A 43 -6.21 -2.47 0.56
N ILE A 44 -6.72 -3.21 1.55
CA ILE A 44 -7.26 -2.64 2.79
C ILE A 44 -6.17 -1.91 3.57
N GLN A 45 -4.98 -2.51 3.70
CA GLN A 45 -3.85 -1.90 4.39
C GLN A 45 -3.32 -0.65 3.67
N LEU A 46 -3.20 -0.69 2.34
CA LEU A 46 -2.84 0.46 1.51
C LEU A 46 -3.83 1.61 1.75
N ARG A 47 -5.14 1.32 1.73
CA ARG A 47 -6.18 2.31 2.03
C ARG A 47 -6.04 2.91 3.43
N ARG A 48 -5.81 2.08 4.45
CA ARG A 48 -5.63 2.52 5.84
C ARG A 48 -4.39 3.40 6.03
N LYS A 49 -3.31 3.12 5.31
CA LYS A 49 -2.06 3.89 5.34
C LYS A 49 -2.10 5.14 4.43
N GLY A 50 -3.19 5.36 3.67
CA GLY A 50 -3.35 6.51 2.78
C GLY A 50 -2.66 6.37 1.43
N TYR A 51 -2.19 5.18 1.07
CA TYR A 51 -1.66 4.90 -0.26
C TYR A 51 -2.78 4.71 -1.29
N SER A 52 -2.40 4.80 -2.56
CA SER A 52 -3.27 4.38 -3.66
C SER A 52 -3.62 2.91 -3.49
N HIS A 53 -4.91 2.61 -3.50
CA HIS A 53 -5.47 1.27 -3.29
C HIS A 53 -6.44 0.86 -4.42
N ASP A 54 -6.60 1.70 -5.43
CA ASP A 54 -7.35 1.40 -6.65
C ASP A 54 -6.46 0.61 -7.65
N ILE A 55 -5.80 -0.46 -7.19
CA ILE A 55 -4.82 -1.21 -7.98
C ILE A 55 -5.51 -2.38 -8.71
N PHE A 56 -6.11 -3.29 -7.96
CA PHE A 56 -6.86 -4.43 -8.51
C PHE A 56 -8.36 -4.21 -8.52
N LEU A 57 -8.88 -3.49 -7.52
CA LEU A 57 -10.29 -3.17 -7.39
C LEU A 57 -10.42 -1.73 -6.88
N LYS A 58 -11.15 -0.91 -7.64
CA LYS A 58 -11.51 0.45 -7.23
C LYS A 58 -12.83 0.43 -6.47
N PHE A 59 -12.83 1.00 -5.27
CA PHE A 59 -14.04 1.18 -4.48
C PHE A 59 -14.16 2.62 -4.03
N VAL A 60 -15.19 3.31 -4.54
CA VAL A 60 -15.47 4.71 -4.22
C VAL A 60 -16.93 4.82 -3.79
N ILE A 61 -17.15 5.61 -2.74
CA ILE A 61 -18.49 6.01 -2.32
C ILE A 61 -18.76 7.36 -2.98
N SER A 62 -19.77 7.41 -3.85
CA SER A 62 -20.24 8.63 -4.50
C SER A 62 -21.76 8.74 -4.35
N PRO A 63 -22.33 9.95 -4.43
CA PRO A 63 -23.78 10.12 -4.49
C PRO A 63 -24.39 9.26 -5.60
N ASP A 64 -25.57 8.71 -5.34
CA ASP A 64 -26.31 7.97 -6.37
C ASP A 64 -26.82 8.94 -7.42
N HIS A 65 -26.24 8.87 -8.62
CA HIS A 65 -26.64 9.71 -9.75
C HIS A 65 -28.09 9.49 -10.20
N ARG A 66 -28.74 8.39 -9.80
CA ARG A 66 -30.14 8.09 -10.12
C ARG A 66 -31.12 8.50 -9.02
N ASN A 67 -30.62 8.90 -7.86
CA ASN A 67 -31.42 9.41 -6.75
C ASN A 67 -30.94 10.82 -6.39
N THR A 68 -31.38 11.80 -7.19
CA THR A 68 -30.98 13.21 -7.07
C THR A 68 -32.00 14.06 -6.29
N SER A 69 -32.94 13.43 -5.58
CA SER A 69 -34.00 14.13 -4.82
C SER A 69 -33.46 14.84 -3.58
#